data_AF-A0A8T0FU96-F1
#
_entry.id   AF-A0A8T0FU96-F1
#
_cell.length_a   1.000
_cell.length_b   1.000
_cell.length_c   1.000
_cell.angle_alpha   90.00
_cell.angle_beta   90.00
_cell.angle_gamma   90.00
#
_symmetry.space_group_name_H-M   'P 1'
#
loop_
_entity.id
_entity.type
_entity.pdbx_description
1 polymer ?
#
loop_
_entity_poly.entity_id
_entity_poly.type
_entity_poly.pdbx_seq_one_letter_code
_entity_poly.pdbx_strand_id
1 'polypeptide(L)'
;MERPNIVFWRHRYLREMRCHRKAGRPIVYIDELGLDSNLTFKKCWQDDTVLGAIANVNSKNRLIVVHAGSSTGFLMGALLVYKASTKSGDYHGQMNYENFKKWVLEKLLPNLQPNSVVCMDNASYHTTVENPTPTKYSTKKVMIDWLKNNGITLRSKNAKSGTVLSYRQ
;
A
#
# COMPACT_ATOMS: atom_id res chain seq x y z
N MET A 1 8.96 -24.96 -3.42
CA MET A 1 9.51 -24.70 -2.08
C MET A 1 9.50 -23.18 -1.84
N GLU A 2 9.02 -22.71 -0.68
CA GLU A 2 8.93 -21.27 -0.34
C GLU A 2 10.33 -20.64 -0.26
N ARG A 3 10.50 -19.37 -0.64
CA ARG A 3 11.81 -18.70 -0.62
C ARG A 3 12.28 -18.46 0.84
N PRO A 4 13.54 -18.75 1.20
CA PRO A 4 14.02 -18.63 2.60
C PRO A 4 13.81 -17.25 3.24
N ASN A 5 13.97 -16.18 2.45
CA ASN A 5 13.75 -14.82 2.94
C ASN A 5 12.27 -14.55 3.28
N ILE A 6 11.32 -15.11 2.52
CA ILE A 6 9.88 -14.99 2.81
C ILE A 6 9.54 -15.77 4.09
N VAL A 7 10.11 -16.97 4.25
CA VAL A 7 9.98 -17.76 5.48
C VAL A 7 10.47 -16.95 6.68
N PHE A 8 11.65 -16.32 6.58
CA PHE A 8 12.20 -15.48 7.65
C PHE A 8 11.26 -14.31 8.02
N TRP A 9 10.78 -13.55 7.04
CA TRP A 9 9.86 -12.43 7.28
C TRP A 9 8.56 -12.87 7.93
N ARG A 10 7.99 -14.01 7.48
CA ARG A 10 6.79 -14.59 8.08
C ARG A 10 7.02 -14.99 9.54
N HIS A 11 8.16 -15.60 9.85
CA HIS A 11 8.52 -15.94 11.23
C HIS A 11 8.67 -14.70 12.11
N ARG A 12 9.32 -13.64 11.60
CA ARG A 12 9.44 -12.36 12.31
C ARG A 12 8.07 -11.76 12.60
N TYR A 13 7.23 -11.63 11.58
CA TYR A 13 5.84 -11.14 11.73
C TYR A 13 5.09 -11.93 12.81
N LEU A 14 5.11 -13.26 12.74
CA LEU A 14 4.40 -14.10 13.71
C LEU A 14 4.91 -13.93 15.14
N ARG A 15 6.23 -13.71 15.33
CA ARG A 15 6.82 -13.44 16.65
C ARG A 15 6.33 -12.10 17.22
N GLU A 16 6.41 -11.03 16.43
CA GLU A 16 5.93 -9.70 16.85
C GLU A 16 4.44 -9.72 17.19
N MET A 17 3.62 -10.34 16.33
CA MET A 17 2.19 -10.47 16.57
C MET A 17 1.87 -11.26 17.84
N ARG A 18 2.65 -12.31 18.17
CA ARG A 18 2.53 -13.00 19.46
C ARG A 18 2.87 -12.08 20.63
N CYS A 19 3.92 -11.28 20.53
CA CYS A 19 4.29 -10.32 21.58
C CYS A 19 3.17 -9.29 21.80
N HIS A 20 2.62 -8.70 20.74
CA HIS A 20 1.52 -7.74 20.85
C HIS A 20 0.25 -8.35 21.44
N ARG A 21 -0.11 -9.59 21.04
CA ARG A 21 -1.23 -10.32 21.65
C ARG A 21 -1.01 -10.59 23.14
N LYS A 22 0.20 -11.05 23.53
CA LYS A 22 0.55 -11.27 24.94
C LYS A 22 0.48 -9.98 25.77
N ALA A 23 0.84 -8.84 25.18
CA ALA A 23 0.73 -7.53 25.81
C ALA A 23 -0.69 -6.97 25.82
N GLY A 24 -1.71 -7.72 25.36
CA GLY A 24 -3.10 -7.29 25.35
C GLY A 24 -3.38 -6.10 24.41
N ARG A 25 -2.51 -5.85 23.43
CA ARG A 25 -2.71 -4.72 22.51
C ARG A 25 -3.86 -5.02 21.54
N PRO A 26 -4.80 -4.08 21.33
CA PRO A 26 -5.82 -4.24 20.30
C PRO A 26 -5.17 -4.39 18.93
N ILE A 27 -5.59 -5.39 18.16
CA ILE A 27 -5.08 -5.63 16.81
C ILE A 27 -6.18 -5.31 15.81
N VAL A 28 -5.87 -4.39 14.92
CA VAL A 28 -6.78 -3.90 13.89
C VAL A 28 -6.19 -4.25 12.54
N TYR A 29 -6.95 -4.98 11.75
CA TYR A 29 -6.64 -5.35 10.38
C TYR A 29 -7.31 -4.37 9.43
N ILE A 30 -6.60 -3.93 8.42
CA ILE A 30 -7.13 -3.08 7.35
C ILE A 30 -6.94 -3.79 6.01
N ASP A 31 -7.86 -3.57 5.09
CA ASP A 31 -7.74 -4.05 3.73
C ASP A 31 -8.61 -3.25 2.77
N GLU A 32 -8.26 -3.33 1.49
CA GLU A 32 -8.98 -2.73 0.37
C GLU A 32 -9.59 -3.82 -0.52
N LEU A 33 -10.89 -3.69 -0.78
CA LEU A 33 -11.62 -4.55 -1.69
C LEU A 33 -12.13 -3.75 -2.90
N GLY A 34 -11.73 -4.19 -4.09
CA GLY A 34 -12.36 -3.76 -5.34
C GLY A 34 -13.56 -4.65 -5.70
N LEU A 35 -14.75 -4.07 -5.73
CA LEU A 35 -15.98 -4.71 -6.18
C LEU A 35 -16.34 -4.21 -7.59
N ASP A 36 -16.48 -5.12 -8.54
CA ASP A 36 -17.08 -4.78 -9.83
C ASP A 36 -18.61 -4.78 -9.68
N SER A 37 -19.27 -3.70 -10.12
CA SER A 37 -20.74 -3.62 -10.07
C SER A 37 -21.41 -4.53 -11.08
N ASN A 38 -20.67 -5.05 -12.07
CA ASN A 38 -21.17 -6.03 -13.00
C ASN A 38 -20.61 -7.41 -12.62
N LEU A 39 -21.49 -8.36 -12.27
CA LEU A 39 -21.17 -9.79 -12.09
C LEU A 39 -20.70 -10.39 -13.43
N THR A 40 -19.48 -10.07 -13.83
CA THR A 40 -18.94 -10.37 -15.15
C THR A 40 -17.80 -11.36 -15.01
N PHE A 41 -18.05 -12.57 -15.48
CA PHE A 41 -17.08 -13.66 -15.44
C PHE A 41 -16.37 -13.72 -16.80
N LYS A 42 -15.04 -13.59 -16.81
CA LYS A 42 -14.23 -13.79 -18.04
C LYS A 42 -14.16 -15.26 -18.46
N LYS A 43 -14.22 -16.18 -17.48
CA LYS A 43 -14.30 -17.62 -17.66
C LYS A 43 -15.19 -18.17 -16.55
N CYS A 44 -16.25 -18.88 -16.92
CA CYS A 44 -17.15 -19.57 -16.01
C CYS A 44 -17.19 -21.04 -16.45
N TRP A 45 -17.01 -21.97 -15.51
CA TRP A 45 -17.33 -23.37 -15.76
C TRP A 45 -18.84 -23.52 -15.52
N GLN A 46 -19.61 -23.47 -16.60
CA GLN A 46 -21.07 -23.62 -16.54
C GLN A 46 -21.52 -24.67 -17.54
N ASP A 47 -22.62 -25.31 -17.22
CA ASP A 47 -23.30 -26.26 -18.10
C ASP A 47 -24.01 -25.51 -19.25
N ASP A 48 -24.02 -26.11 -20.44
CA ASP A 48 -24.57 -25.51 -21.66
C ASP A 48 -26.09 -25.27 -21.59
N THR A 49 -26.78 -25.92 -20.64
CA THR A 49 -28.23 -25.82 -20.45
C THR A 49 -28.65 -24.73 -19.46
N VAL A 50 -27.70 -24.12 -18.75
CA VAL A 50 -27.98 -23.12 -17.72
C VAL A 50 -27.76 -21.72 -18.28
N LEU A 51 -28.74 -20.82 -18.07
CA LEU A 51 -28.60 -19.41 -18.42
C LEU A 51 -27.38 -18.83 -17.70
N GLY A 52 -26.31 -18.59 -18.48
CA GLY A 52 -24.98 -18.37 -17.96
C GLY A 52 -24.66 -16.95 -17.49
N ALA A 53 -23.41 -16.78 -17.04
CA ALA A 53 -22.82 -15.49 -16.75
C ALA A 53 -22.85 -14.57 -17.99
N ILE A 54 -23.50 -13.40 -17.87
CA ILE A 54 -23.60 -12.43 -18.97
C ILE A 54 -22.24 -11.78 -19.19
N ALA A 55 -21.64 -11.98 -20.36
CA ALA A 55 -20.36 -11.38 -20.76
C ALA A 55 -20.52 -9.91 -21.19
N ASN A 56 -21.00 -9.03 -20.32
CA ASN A 56 -20.99 -7.58 -20.53
C ASN A 56 -20.02 -6.91 -19.57
N VAL A 57 -18.72 -7.04 -19.86
CA VAL A 57 -17.63 -6.41 -19.09
C VAL A 57 -17.65 -4.89 -19.25
N ASN A 58 -18.42 -4.19 -18.42
CA ASN A 58 -18.30 -2.74 -18.27
C ASN A 58 -17.43 -2.40 -17.05
N SER A 59 -16.11 -2.36 -17.25
CA SER A 59 -15.11 -2.02 -16.23
C SER A 59 -15.22 -0.59 -15.67
N LYS A 60 -16.19 0.20 -16.12
CA LYS A 60 -16.38 1.62 -15.74
C LYS A 60 -17.06 1.81 -14.39
N ASN A 61 -17.65 0.77 -13.81
CA ASN A 61 -18.38 0.86 -12.55
C ASN A 61 -17.79 -0.09 -11.51
N ARG A 62 -16.66 0.31 -10.90
CA ARG A 62 -16.09 -0.40 -9.75
C ARG A 62 -16.27 0.41 -8.48
N LEU A 63 -16.55 -0.26 -7.38
CA LEU A 63 -16.56 0.30 -6.03
C LEU A 63 -15.29 -0.14 -5.32
N ILE A 64 -14.62 0.79 -4.68
CA ILE A 64 -13.54 0.50 -3.74
C ILE A 64 -14.15 0.60 -2.35
N VAL A 65 -13.93 -0.45 -1.56
CA VAL A 65 -14.29 -0.53 -0.15
C VAL A 65 -12.99 -0.61 0.65
N VAL A 66 -12.82 0.28 1.62
CA VAL A 66 -11.71 0.26 2.56
C VAL A 66 -12.30 0.22 3.95
N HIS A 67 -11.82 -0.71 4.79
CA HIS A 67 -12.31 -0.82 6.16
C HIS A 67 -11.22 -1.33 7.10
N ALA A 68 -11.37 -0.98 8.37
CA ALA A 68 -10.65 -1.56 9.50
C ALA A 68 -11.55 -2.45 10.37
N GLY A 69 -11.03 -3.59 10.84
CA GLY A 69 -11.73 -4.50 11.74
C GLY A 69 -10.79 -5.18 12.75
N SER A 70 -11.34 -5.62 13.88
CA SER A 70 -10.62 -6.30 14.96
C SER A 70 -11.35 -7.57 15.39
N SER A 71 -10.86 -8.25 16.43
CA SER A 71 -11.56 -9.39 17.03
C SER A 71 -12.94 -9.06 17.59
N THR A 72 -13.24 -7.78 17.85
CA THR A 72 -14.55 -7.33 18.36
C THR A 72 -15.48 -6.82 17.25
N GLY A 73 -15.09 -6.98 15.98
CA GLY A 73 -15.84 -6.52 14.82
C GLY A 73 -15.23 -5.30 14.14
N PHE A 74 -16.00 -4.70 13.24
CA PHE A 74 -15.58 -3.56 12.43
C PHE A 74 -15.43 -2.29 13.26
N LEU A 75 -14.42 -1.48 12.91
CA LEU A 75 -14.18 -0.19 13.54
C LEU A 75 -15.20 0.83 13.04
N MET A 76 -16.15 1.20 13.90
CA MET A 76 -17.17 2.19 13.55
C MET A 76 -16.53 3.49 13.06
N GLY A 77 -17.08 4.07 11.99
CA GLY A 77 -16.56 5.30 11.38
C GLY A 77 -15.36 5.13 10.45
N ALA A 78 -14.78 3.92 10.36
CA ALA A 78 -13.64 3.64 9.49
C ALA A 78 -14.04 3.17 8.06
N LEU A 79 -15.32 2.89 7.80
CA LEU A 79 -15.77 2.47 6.47
C LEU A 79 -15.61 3.62 5.47
N LEU A 80 -14.95 3.32 4.35
CA LEU A 80 -14.93 4.17 3.17
C LEU A 80 -15.38 3.35 1.96
N VAL A 81 -16.41 3.83 1.28
CA VAL A 81 -16.88 3.27 0.00
C VAL A 81 -16.91 4.39 -1.02
N TYR A 82 -16.26 4.19 -2.17
CA TYR A 82 -16.31 5.15 -3.26
C TYR A 82 -16.24 4.47 -4.62
N LYS A 83 -16.77 5.13 -5.64
CA LYS A 83 -16.68 4.64 -7.02
C LYS A 83 -15.30 4.96 -7.59
N ALA A 84 -14.60 3.96 -8.11
CA ALA A 84 -13.37 4.18 -8.84
C ALA A 84 -13.65 5.00 -10.11
N SER A 85 -12.82 6.03 -10.37
CA SER A 85 -12.95 6.83 -11.58
C SER A 85 -12.46 6.06 -12.82
N THR A 86 -13.01 6.40 -13.98
CA THR A 86 -12.89 5.68 -15.27
C THR A 86 -11.52 5.76 -15.96
N LYS A 87 -10.42 6.07 -15.25
CA LYS A 87 -9.09 6.00 -15.88
C LYS A 87 -8.72 4.53 -16.08
N SER A 88 -8.76 4.09 -17.33
CA SER A 88 -8.36 2.76 -17.79
C SER A 88 -6.95 2.44 -17.29
N GLY A 89 -6.81 1.46 -16.40
CA GLY A 89 -5.54 1.09 -15.78
C GLY A 89 -5.74 0.00 -14.74
N ASP A 90 -4.65 -0.66 -14.37
CA ASP A 90 -4.64 -1.76 -13.39
C ASP A 90 -5.26 -1.38 -12.03
N TYR A 91 -5.57 -2.42 -11.26
CA TYR A 91 -6.14 -2.35 -9.91
C TYR A 91 -5.44 -1.33 -8.99
N HIS A 92 -4.14 -1.11 -9.20
CA HIS A 92 -3.27 -0.30 -8.36
C HIS A 92 -3.41 1.22 -8.56
N GLY A 93 -4.19 1.68 -9.55
CA GLY A 93 -4.45 3.11 -9.77
C GLY A 93 -5.68 3.68 -9.04
N GLN A 94 -6.54 2.83 -8.46
CA GLN A 94 -7.85 3.24 -7.95
C GLN A 94 -7.83 3.64 -6.46
N MET A 95 -7.01 2.97 -5.66
CA MET A 95 -6.54 3.43 -4.35
C MET A 95 -5.12 3.95 -4.51
N ASN A 96 -4.84 5.15 -4.01
CA ASN A 96 -3.53 5.79 -4.11
C ASN A 96 -3.11 6.34 -2.74
N TYR A 97 -1.87 6.80 -2.66
CA TYR A 97 -1.31 7.30 -1.40
C TYR A 97 -2.14 8.43 -0.79
N GLU A 98 -2.59 9.42 -1.58
CA GLU A 98 -3.36 10.55 -1.05
C GLU A 98 -4.71 10.11 -0.48
N ASN A 99 -5.42 9.22 -1.19
CA ASN A 99 -6.68 8.66 -0.72
C ASN A 99 -6.48 7.81 0.54
N PHE A 100 -5.45 6.95 0.56
CA PHE A 100 -5.10 6.14 1.73
C PHE A 100 -4.74 7.01 2.92
N LYS A 101 -3.84 7.99 2.74
CA LYS A 101 -3.45 8.96 3.78
C LYS A 101 -4.66 9.70 4.33
N LYS A 102 -5.52 10.22 3.46
CA LYS A 102 -6.75 10.92 3.87
C LYS A 102 -7.64 9.99 4.70
N TRP A 103 -7.87 8.76 4.24
CA TRP A 103 -8.64 7.77 4.99
C TRP A 103 -8.01 7.45 6.35
N VAL A 104 -6.69 7.26 6.41
CA VAL A 104 -5.97 7.02 7.67
C VAL A 104 -6.20 8.16 8.64
N LEU A 105 -6.03 9.41 8.20
CA LEU A 105 -6.14 10.59 9.05
C LEU A 105 -7.58 10.90 9.49
N GLU A 106 -8.54 10.76 8.59
CA GLU A 106 -9.93 11.20 8.83
C GLU A 106 -10.86 10.09 9.33
N LYS A 107 -10.53 8.82 9.08
CA LYS A 107 -11.43 7.68 9.33
C LYS A 107 -10.80 6.60 10.21
N LEU A 108 -9.51 6.27 10.01
CA LEU A 108 -8.87 5.23 10.82
C LEU A 108 -8.44 5.77 12.19
N LEU A 109 -7.49 6.72 12.22
CA LEU A 109 -6.87 7.21 13.45
C LEU A 109 -7.87 7.76 14.47
N PRO A 110 -8.90 8.56 14.09
CA PRO A 110 -9.86 9.09 15.06
C PRO A 110 -10.71 8.02 15.76
N ASN A 111 -10.88 6.86 15.10
CA ASN A 111 -11.70 5.78 15.62
C ASN A 111 -10.86 4.66 16.26
N LEU A 112 -9.52 4.71 16.15
CA LEU A 112 -8.64 3.70 16.74
C LEU A 112 -8.53 3.86 18.25
N GLN A 113 -8.53 2.73 18.96
CA GLN A 113 -8.19 2.72 20.37
C GLN A 113 -6.70 3.07 20.56
N PRO A 114 -6.35 3.79 21.64
CA PRO A 114 -4.96 4.02 21.99
C PRO A 114 -4.17 2.71 22.08
N ASN A 115 -2.88 2.76 21.72
CA ASN A 115 -1.96 1.60 21.73
C ASN A 115 -2.32 0.44 20.80
N SER A 116 -3.26 0.63 19.87
CA SER A 116 -3.59 -0.36 18.83
C SER A 116 -2.38 -0.71 17.95
N VAL A 117 -2.40 -1.92 17.40
CA VAL A 117 -1.49 -2.38 16.34
C VAL A 117 -2.29 -2.47 15.06
N VAL A 118 -1.91 -1.69 14.05
CA VAL A 118 -2.51 -1.77 12.72
C VAL A 118 -1.73 -2.79 11.89
N CYS A 119 -2.44 -3.77 11.35
CA CYS A 119 -1.91 -4.79 10.45
C CYS A 119 -2.44 -4.51 9.04
N MET A 120 -1.52 -4.38 8.08
CA MET A 120 -1.81 -4.10 6.67
C MET A 120 -0.86 -4.89 5.78
N ASP A 121 -1.22 -5.03 4.51
CA ASP A 121 -0.32 -5.63 3.51
C ASP A 121 0.79 -4.66 3.09
N ASN A 122 1.61 -5.07 2.13
CA ASN A 122 2.71 -4.25 1.60
C ASN A 122 2.38 -3.62 0.23
N ALA A 123 1.15 -3.15 0.03
CA ALA A 123 0.80 -2.37 -1.15
C ALA A 123 1.70 -1.12 -1.27
N SER A 124 2.11 -0.80 -2.50
CA SER A 124 3.10 0.26 -2.77
C SER A 124 2.67 1.65 -2.29
N TYR A 125 1.35 1.89 -2.18
CA TYR A 125 0.80 3.16 -1.71
C TYR A 125 0.61 3.24 -0.19
N HIS A 126 0.78 2.13 0.57
CA HIS A 126 0.75 2.15 2.04
C HIS A 126 2.00 2.80 2.63
N THR A 127 3.10 2.77 1.90
CA THR A 127 4.38 3.31 2.35
C THR A 127 4.94 4.25 1.30
N THR A 128 4.90 5.55 1.57
CA THR A 128 5.68 6.54 0.83
C THR A 128 6.79 7.08 1.71
N VAL A 129 7.99 7.15 1.14
CA VAL A 129 9.09 7.89 1.76
C VAL A 129 8.91 9.36 1.37
N GLU A 130 8.79 10.26 2.35
CA GLU A 130 8.59 11.70 2.07
C GLU A 130 9.80 12.33 1.35
N ASN A 131 11.00 11.78 1.55
CA ASN A 131 12.24 12.25 0.93
C ASN A 131 13.07 11.06 0.39
N PRO A 132 12.60 10.35 -0.65
CA PRO A 132 13.26 9.16 -1.13
C PRO A 132 14.64 9.51 -1.70
N THR A 133 15.66 8.73 -1.34
CA THR A 133 16.95 8.83 -2.00
C THR A 133 16.79 8.66 -3.51
N PRO A 134 17.45 9.50 -4.32
CA PRO A 134 17.47 9.37 -5.78
C PRO A 134 17.91 7.97 -6.19
N THR A 135 17.30 7.42 -7.23
CA THR A 135 17.69 6.12 -7.79
C THR A 135 18.77 6.30 -8.86
N LYS A 136 19.36 5.20 -9.33
CA LYS A 136 20.32 5.22 -10.45
C LYS A 136 19.74 5.80 -11.76
N TYR A 137 18.41 5.90 -11.85
CA TYR A 137 17.69 6.47 -12.99
C TYR A 137 17.30 7.94 -12.79
N SER A 138 17.53 8.51 -11.59
CA SER A 138 17.24 9.91 -11.31
C SER A 138 18.15 10.84 -12.10
N THR A 139 17.63 12.00 -12.51
CA THR A 139 18.45 13.00 -13.21
C THR A 139 19.49 13.60 -12.27
N LYS A 140 20.61 14.07 -12.83
CA LYS A 140 21.66 14.77 -12.07
C LYS A 140 21.07 15.92 -11.23
N LYS A 141 20.09 16.65 -11.77
CA LYS A 141 19.39 17.72 -11.04
C LYS A 141 18.67 17.19 -9.79
N VAL A 142 17.85 16.15 -9.93
CA VAL A 142 17.15 15.51 -8.80
C VAL A 142 18.13 15.01 -7.74
N MET A 143 19.27 14.44 -8.17
CA MET A 143 20.32 14.01 -7.25
C MET A 143 20.94 15.18 -6.48
N ILE A 144 21.27 16.27 -7.18
CA ILE A 144 21.86 17.48 -6.58
C ILE A 144 20.87 18.14 -5.61
N ASP A 145 19.61 18.26 -6.01
CA ASP A 145 18.57 18.90 -5.19
C ASP A 145 18.30 18.08 -3.93
N TRP A 146 18.25 16.75 -4.02
CA TRP A 146 18.13 15.89 -2.85
C TRP A 146 19.32 16.05 -1.89
N LEU A 147 20.56 16.07 -2.40
CA LEU A 147 21.75 16.27 -1.56
C LEU A 147 21.71 17.61 -0.82
N LYS A 148 21.34 18.69 -1.52
CA LYS A 148 21.18 20.02 -0.91
C LYS A 148 20.09 20.04 0.17
N ASN A 149 18.93 19.45 -0.12
CA ASN A 149 17.81 19.38 0.82
C ASN A 149 18.15 18.56 2.08
N ASN A 150 19.13 17.65 1.99
CA ASN A 150 19.66 16.89 3.13
C ASN A 150 20.93 17.52 3.74
N GLY A 151 21.26 18.76 3.41
CA GLY A 151 22.42 19.48 3.98
C GLY A 151 23.78 18.99 3.49
N ILE A 152 23.82 18.16 2.44
CA ILE A 152 25.08 17.62 1.89
C ILE A 152 25.66 18.62 0.90
N THR A 153 26.81 19.20 1.26
CA THR A 153 27.49 20.18 0.41
C THR A 153 28.21 19.47 -0.74
N LEU A 154 27.75 19.72 -1.96
CA LEU A 154 28.44 19.28 -3.17
C LEU A 154 29.65 20.17 -3.42
N ARG A 155 30.85 19.60 -3.23
CA ARG A 155 32.07 20.28 -3.60
C ARG A 155 32.13 20.40 -5.12
N SER A 156 31.95 21.62 -5.64
CA SER A 156 32.15 21.92 -7.05
C SER A 156 33.63 21.69 -7.41
N LYS A 157 33.93 20.52 -7.97
CA LYS A 157 35.09 20.35 -8.85
C LYS A 157 34.66 19.61 -10.10
N ASN A 158 35.08 20.18 -11.22
CA ASN A 158 34.66 19.88 -12.57
C ASN A 158 34.79 18.40 -12.95
N ALA A 159 33.89 18.01 -13.86
CA ALA A 159 33.80 16.74 -14.56
C ALA A 159 35.15 16.03 -14.79
N LYS A 160 35.27 14.79 -14.29
CA LYS A 160 35.73 13.60 -15.03
C LYS A 160 35.42 12.35 -14.19
N SER A 161 35.15 11.27 -14.91
CA SER A 161 34.76 9.92 -14.46
C SER A 161 35.46 9.44 -13.17
N GLY A 162 34.68 8.98 -12.20
CA GLY A 162 35.15 8.25 -11.02
C GLY A 162 35.02 9.05 -9.73
N THR A 163 33.89 8.90 -9.02
CA THR A 163 33.73 9.46 -7.67
C THR A 163 33.90 8.35 -6.65
N VAL A 164 35.04 8.34 -5.97
CA VAL A 164 35.25 7.62 -4.71
C VAL A 164 34.69 8.51 -3.60
N LEU A 165 33.74 7.99 -2.83
CA LEU A 165 33.24 8.62 -1.60
C LEU A 165 34.24 8.32 -0.49
N SER A 166 34.81 9.35 0.15
CA SER A 166 35.53 9.20 1.42
C SER A 166 34.69 9.81 2.53
N TYR A 167 34.42 8.99 3.56
CA TYR A 167 33.94 9.44 4.85
C TYR A 167 35.12 10.04 5.63
N ARG A 168 34.95 11.21 6.24
CA ARG A 168 35.78 11.63 7.38
C ARG A 168 35.01 11.32 8.66
N GLN A 169 35.76 10.80 9.64
CA GLN A 169 35.32 10.34 10.95
C GLN A 169 34.52 11.39 11.72
#